data_AF-A0A7Y5W4I9-F1
#
_entry.id   AF-A0A7Y5W4I9-F1
#
_cell.length_a   1.000
_cell.length_b   1.000
_cell.length_c   1.000
_cell.angle_alpha   90.00
_cell.angle_beta   90.00
_cell.angle_gamma   90.00
#
_symmetry.space_group_name_H-M   'P 1'
#
loop_
_entity.id
_entity.type
_entity.pdbx_description
1 polymer ?
#
loop_
_entity_poly.entity_id
_entity_poly.type
_entity_poly.pdbx_seq_one_letter_code
_entity_poly.pdbx_strand_id
1 'polypeptide(L)'
;MHARELVELAALAGVHGPLLIRDTPRISDSGIEQYWTASKCRLDRWGRALKQISSSEEPCPKRTIKAAGSPRAVLEEILTGEILTRVWAAVTCAHDGIHGADQVGPVARSVLIGHLEARHRVLTLLVHGPAIGAEEAVLLNHLRRRAERWTDMLIGYLLGLYDVSEFAIDPDRARDFSEDLSYQSRLPGGRHAWPLVETSLRAAFGPGLSPLSPNADLNAKIAGSVLSCFQPELFDATGVLPSAWLVRITNATNDAAGMIDELLEADRPPKHRPSAPSGFLTSADRRSRFGPAE
;
A
#
# COMPACT_ATOMS: atom_id res chain seq x y z
N MET A 1 -3.63 5.00 3.74
CA MET A 1 -2.64 3.93 3.94
C MET A 1 -1.23 4.50 4.06
N HIS A 2 -0.45 4.08 5.05
CA HIS A 2 0.92 4.50 5.33
C HIS A 2 1.95 3.63 4.58
N ALA A 3 3.11 4.20 4.24
CA ALA A 3 4.21 3.46 3.60
C ALA A 3 4.64 2.16 4.32
N ARG A 4 4.62 2.09 5.66
CA ARG A 4 4.92 0.86 6.41
C ARG A 4 3.98 -0.30 6.06
N GLU A 5 2.73 0.01 5.72
CA GLU A 5 1.73 -0.99 5.35
C GLU A 5 2.03 -1.56 3.94
N LEU A 6 2.72 -0.79 3.07
CA LEU A 6 3.24 -1.30 1.80
C LEU A 6 4.46 -2.20 2.00
N VAL A 7 5.26 -1.95 3.05
CA VAL A 7 6.39 -2.83 3.41
C VAL A 7 5.86 -4.19 3.89
N GLU A 8 4.80 -4.23 4.70
CA GLU A 8 4.12 -5.47 5.07
C GLU A 8 3.59 -6.22 3.85
N LEU A 9 2.97 -5.52 2.90
CA LEU A 9 2.53 -6.10 1.63
C LEU A 9 3.70 -6.63 0.80
N ALA A 10 4.85 -5.96 0.80
CA ALA A 10 6.05 -6.46 0.11
C ALA A 10 6.48 -7.81 0.69
N ALA A 11 6.42 -7.96 2.02
CA ALA A 11 6.77 -9.22 2.66
C ALA A 11 5.78 -10.34 2.27
N LEU A 12 4.49 -10.03 2.23
CA LEU A 12 3.45 -10.94 1.75
C LEU A 12 3.72 -11.38 0.30
N ALA A 13 4.02 -10.41 -0.59
CA ALA A 13 4.33 -10.69 -1.98
C ALA A 13 5.63 -11.50 -2.15
N GLY A 14 6.65 -11.27 -1.33
CA GLY A 14 7.89 -12.04 -1.37
C GLY A 14 7.69 -13.51 -0.96
N VAL A 15 6.94 -13.74 0.12
CA VAL A 15 6.73 -15.09 0.68
C VAL A 15 5.67 -15.89 -0.07
N HIS A 16 4.57 -15.25 -0.46
CA HIS A 16 3.44 -15.92 -1.11
C HIS A 16 3.42 -15.72 -2.64
N GLY A 17 4.29 -14.86 -3.18
CA GLY A 17 4.49 -14.70 -4.62
C GLY A 17 4.70 -16.00 -5.39
N PRO A 18 5.41 -17.02 -4.86
CA PRO A 18 5.53 -18.31 -5.55
C PRO A 18 4.20 -19.00 -5.86
N LEU A 19 3.17 -18.81 -5.03
CA LEU A 19 1.82 -19.35 -5.27
C LEU A 19 1.16 -18.60 -6.44
N LEU A 20 1.26 -17.27 -6.46
CA LEU A 20 0.79 -16.47 -7.58
C LEU A 20 1.49 -16.86 -8.89
N ILE A 21 2.81 -17.04 -8.86
CA ILE A 21 3.62 -17.37 -10.03
C ILE A 21 3.22 -18.74 -10.61
N ARG A 22 2.91 -19.73 -9.78
CA ARG A 22 2.62 -21.11 -10.24
C ARG A 22 1.16 -21.36 -10.52
N ASP A 23 0.28 -20.90 -9.63
CA ASP A 23 -1.10 -21.38 -9.54
C ASP A 23 -2.10 -20.40 -10.17
N THR A 24 -1.66 -19.20 -10.58
CA THR A 24 -2.49 -18.21 -11.26
C THR A 24 -2.07 -18.08 -12.73
N PRO A 25 -2.81 -18.70 -13.68
CA PRO A 25 -2.45 -18.66 -15.11
C PRO A 25 -2.50 -17.24 -15.70
N ARG A 26 -3.35 -16.37 -15.14
CA ARG A 26 -3.50 -14.99 -15.60
C ARG A 26 -3.73 -14.06 -14.42
N ILE A 27 -2.89 -13.03 -14.33
CA ILE A 27 -3.09 -11.93 -13.39
C ILE A 27 -4.16 -10.99 -13.96
N SER A 28 -4.97 -10.39 -13.07
CA SER A 28 -6.02 -9.46 -13.44
C SER A 28 -5.48 -8.25 -14.21
N ASP A 29 -5.90 -8.10 -15.48
CA ASP A 29 -5.56 -6.94 -16.32
C ASP A 29 -5.98 -5.62 -15.65
N SER A 30 -7.17 -5.59 -15.05
CA SER A 30 -7.68 -4.40 -14.37
C SER A 30 -6.89 -4.08 -13.09
N GLY A 31 -6.42 -5.12 -12.38
CA GLY A 31 -5.52 -4.96 -11.24
C GLY A 31 -4.19 -4.33 -11.67
N ILE A 32 -3.59 -4.82 -12.75
CA ILE A 32 -2.31 -4.30 -13.25
C ILE A 32 -2.45 -2.88 -13.82
N GLU A 33 -3.55 -2.56 -14.49
CA GLU A 33 -3.83 -1.20 -14.98
C GLU A 33 -4.00 -0.21 -13.82
N GLN A 34 -4.72 -0.60 -12.77
CA GLN A 34 -4.88 0.22 -11.57
C GLN A 34 -3.55 0.41 -10.83
N TYR A 35 -2.75 -0.65 -10.72
CA TYR A 35 -1.40 -0.59 -10.16
C TYR A 35 -0.53 0.42 -10.90
N TRP A 36 -0.51 0.35 -12.23
CA TRP A 36 0.27 1.25 -13.07
C TRP A 36 -0.20 2.69 -12.92
N THR A 37 -1.50 2.94 -13.05
CA THR A 37 -2.08 4.28 -12.98
C THR A 37 -1.80 4.94 -11.63
N ALA A 38 -2.07 4.22 -10.52
CA ALA A 38 -1.83 4.74 -9.17
C ALA A 38 -0.33 5.01 -8.93
N SER A 39 0.54 4.14 -9.44
CA SER A 39 1.98 4.31 -9.35
C SER A 39 2.48 5.52 -10.14
N LYS A 40 2.00 5.75 -11.37
CA LYS A 40 2.37 6.93 -12.16
C LYS A 40 1.91 8.22 -11.49
N CYS A 41 0.68 8.28 -10.99
CA CYS A 41 0.21 9.42 -10.21
C CYS A 41 1.07 9.69 -8.97
N ARG A 42 1.55 8.63 -8.30
CA ARG A 42 2.42 8.77 -7.11
C ARG A 42 3.79 9.30 -7.48
N LEU A 43 4.39 8.78 -8.56
CA LEU A 43 5.66 9.26 -9.11
C LEU A 43 5.58 10.74 -9.50
N ASP A 44 4.48 11.19 -10.11
CA ASP A 44 4.28 12.60 -10.44
C ASP A 44 4.19 13.49 -9.19
N ARG A 45 3.45 13.04 -8.16
CA ARG A 45 3.37 13.76 -6.87
C ARG A 45 4.73 13.82 -6.18
N TRP A 46 5.51 12.74 -6.19
CA TRP A 46 6.89 12.74 -5.72
C TRP A 46 7.76 13.70 -6.51
N GLY A 47 7.68 13.71 -7.84
CA GLY A 47 8.45 14.62 -8.69
C GLY A 47 8.21 16.09 -8.34
N ARG A 48 6.95 16.48 -8.15
CA ARG A 48 6.58 17.84 -7.71
C ARG A 48 7.11 18.15 -6.31
N ALA A 49 6.95 17.22 -5.36
CA ALA A 49 7.41 17.41 -3.98
C ALA A 49 8.95 17.54 -3.91
N LEU A 50 9.69 16.67 -4.60
CA LEU A 50 11.15 16.71 -4.66
C LEU A 50 11.66 18.02 -5.26
N LYS A 51 11.00 18.54 -6.30
CA LYS A 51 11.33 19.85 -6.88
C LYS A 51 11.10 21.00 -5.90
N GLN A 52 10.05 20.94 -5.10
CA GLN A 52 9.79 21.95 -4.05
C GLN A 52 10.82 21.88 -2.92
N ILE A 53 11.21 20.66 -2.52
CA ILE A 53 12.24 20.44 -1.50
C ILE A 53 13.59 20.95 -2.00
N SER A 54 13.98 20.67 -3.24
CA SER A 54 15.26 21.09 -3.81
C SER A 54 15.37 22.61 -4.01
N SER A 55 14.24 23.31 -4.18
CA SER A 55 14.20 24.76 -4.43
C SER A 55 14.06 25.59 -3.15
N SER A 56 13.97 24.94 -1.98
CA SER A 56 13.86 25.65 -0.70
C SER A 56 15.25 25.98 -0.17
N GLU A 57 15.64 27.25 -0.24
CA GLU A 57 16.99 27.72 0.08
C GLU A 57 17.27 27.87 1.59
N GLU A 58 16.25 27.80 2.47
CA GLU A 58 16.44 27.90 3.92
C GLU A 58 15.66 26.84 4.73
N PRO A 59 16.30 26.16 5.71
CA PRO A 59 15.60 25.43 6.76
C PRO A 59 14.93 26.42 7.72
N CYS A 60 13.75 26.94 7.36
CA CYS A 60 13.01 27.88 8.19
C CYS A 60 12.40 27.17 9.42
N PRO A 61 12.71 27.56 10.67
CA PRO A 61 12.32 26.83 11.89
C PRO A 61 10.83 26.97 12.27
N LYS A 62 10.00 27.69 11.48
CA LYS A 62 8.58 27.96 11.81
C LYS A 62 7.64 27.86 10.61
N ARG A 63 7.91 26.97 9.66
CA ARG A 63 7.00 26.78 8.53
C ARG A 63 5.82 25.92 8.98
N THR A 64 4.71 26.57 9.30
CA THR A 64 3.42 25.93 9.60
C THR A 64 3.02 25.08 8.40
N ILE A 65 3.20 23.77 8.54
CA ILE A 65 2.94 22.69 7.58
C ILE A 65 1.46 22.73 7.20
N LYS A 66 1.07 23.39 6.11
CA LYS A 66 -0.34 23.46 5.71
C LYS A 66 -0.65 23.22 4.23
N ALA A 67 0.28 22.76 3.40
CA ALA A 67 -0.10 22.40 2.01
C ALA A 67 0.66 21.25 1.36
N ALA A 68 1.89 20.95 1.79
CA ALA A 68 2.63 19.76 1.36
C ALA A 68 3.15 19.07 2.61
N GLY A 69 3.01 17.74 2.72
CA GLY A 69 3.49 16.97 3.86
C GLY A 69 4.96 17.25 4.18
N SER A 70 5.39 16.95 5.41
CA SER A 70 6.79 17.11 5.83
C SER A 70 7.75 16.56 4.76
N PRO A 71 8.79 17.31 4.31
CA PRO A 71 9.79 16.84 3.35
C PRO A 71 10.29 15.44 3.68
N ARG A 72 10.62 15.21 4.96
CA ARG A 72 11.04 13.92 5.49
C ARG A 72 10.05 12.80 5.16
N ALA A 73 8.75 13.00 5.35
CA ALA A 73 7.73 11.98 5.09
C ALA A 73 7.71 11.53 3.61
N VAL A 74 7.95 12.46 2.68
CA VAL A 74 8.03 12.14 1.24
C VAL A 74 9.27 11.30 0.95
N LEU A 75 10.42 11.67 1.51
CA LEU A 75 11.67 10.95 1.32
C LEU A 75 11.58 9.53 1.92
N GLU A 76 10.99 9.40 3.12
CA GLU A 76 10.73 8.12 3.77
C GLU A 76 9.79 7.23 2.93
N GLU A 77 8.72 7.80 2.36
CA GLU A 77 7.78 7.07 1.50
C GLU A 77 8.46 6.56 0.22
N ILE A 78 9.35 7.35 -0.40
CA ILE A 78 10.14 6.93 -1.57
C ILE A 78 11.07 5.78 -1.19
N LEU A 79 11.83 5.90 -0.10
CA LEU A 79 12.81 4.88 0.30
C LEU A 79 12.14 3.55 0.69
N THR A 80 11.04 3.62 1.46
CA THR A 80 10.32 2.41 1.90
C THR A 80 9.45 1.80 0.80
N GLY A 81 8.88 2.62 -0.08
CA GLY A 81 8.09 2.16 -1.20
C GLY A 81 8.89 1.32 -2.20
N GLU A 82 10.22 1.47 -2.25
CA GLU A 82 11.08 0.72 -3.17
C GLU A 82 11.00 -0.79 -2.91
N ILE A 83 10.82 -1.19 -1.65
CA ILE A 83 10.75 -2.59 -1.22
C ILE A 83 9.61 -3.30 -1.96
N LEU A 84 8.39 -2.76 -1.90
CA LEU A 84 7.24 -3.32 -2.61
C LEU A 84 7.45 -3.26 -4.12
N THR A 85 7.95 -2.14 -4.65
CA THR A 85 8.11 -1.98 -6.09
C THR A 85 9.06 -3.03 -6.68
N ARG A 86 10.17 -3.31 -6.01
CA ARG A 86 11.13 -4.35 -6.43
C ARG A 86 10.59 -5.75 -6.28
N VAL A 87 10.01 -6.08 -5.13
CA VAL A 87 9.43 -7.41 -4.89
C VAL A 87 8.29 -7.69 -5.86
N TRP A 88 7.42 -6.71 -6.11
CA TRP A 88 6.32 -6.88 -7.07
C TRP A 88 6.80 -7.01 -8.51
N ALA A 89 7.83 -6.25 -8.91
CA ALA A 89 8.47 -6.44 -10.21
C ALA A 89 9.08 -7.85 -10.35
N ALA A 90 9.76 -8.35 -9.32
CA ALA A 90 10.26 -9.72 -9.30
C ALA A 90 9.16 -10.76 -9.47
N VAL A 91 8.06 -10.64 -8.71
CA VAL A 91 6.93 -11.56 -8.78
C VAL A 91 6.28 -11.56 -10.17
N THR A 92 5.97 -10.40 -10.72
CA THR A 92 5.31 -10.28 -12.03
C THR A 92 6.20 -10.72 -13.18
N CYS A 93 7.50 -10.45 -13.12
CA CYS A 93 8.44 -10.89 -14.15
C CYS A 93 8.71 -12.40 -14.08
N ALA A 94 8.78 -12.98 -12.89
CA ALA A 94 8.85 -14.43 -12.73
C ALA A 94 7.55 -15.11 -13.21
N HIS A 95 6.39 -14.51 -12.94
CA HIS A 95 5.09 -14.97 -13.45
C HIS A 95 5.10 -15.02 -14.98
N ASP A 96 5.40 -13.90 -15.64
CA ASP A 96 5.50 -13.83 -17.10
C ASP A 96 6.49 -14.88 -17.65
N GLY A 97 7.66 -15.02 -17.02
CA GLY A 97 8.68 -16.01 -17.42
C GLY A 97 8.21 -17.46 -17.33
N ILE A 98 7.46 -17.83 -16.28
CA ILE A 98 6.93 -19.19 -16.09
C ILE A 98 5.80 -19.49 -17.07
N HIS A 99 4.94 -18.51 -17.36
CA HIS A 99 3.78 -18.69 -18.24
C HIS A 99 4.07 -18.37 -19.72
N GLY A 100 5.32 -18.00 -20.06
CA GLY A 100 5.71 -17.63 -21.42
C GLY A 100 4.97 -16.39 -21.95
N ALA A 101 4.64 -15.48 -21.05
CA ALA A 101 3.94 -14.23 -21.33
C ALA A 101 4.88 -13.03 -21.19
N ASP A 102 4.43 -11.86 -21.65
CA ASP A 102 5.14 -10.58 -21.50
C ASP A 102 4.12 -9.45 -21.32
N GLN A 103 3.25 -9.59 -20.31
CA GLN A 103 2.09 -8.71 -20.14
C GLN A 103 2.22 -7.84 -18.88
N VAL A 104 2.61 -8.44 -17.75
CA VAL A 104 2.55 -7.78 -16.43
C VAL A 104 3.92 -7.32 -15.96
N GLY A 105 4.97 -8.05 -16.29
CA GLY A 105 6.36 -7.76 -16.00
C GLY A 105 6.81 -6.42 -16.59
N PRO A 106 6.58 -6.12 -17.88
CA PRO A 106 6.92 -4.82 -18.47
C PRO A 106 6.27 -3.63 -17.74
N VAL A 107 5.03 -3.80 -17.29
CA VAL A 107 4.30 -2.78 -16.52
C VAL A 107 5.00 -2.51 -15.19
N ALA A 108 5.30 -3.56 -14.42
CA ALA A 108 5.96 -3.44 -13.13
C ALA A 108 7.40 -2.90 -13.25
N ARG A 109 8.16 -3.33 -14.27
CA ARG A 109 9.49 -2.76 -14.59
C ARG A 109 9.39 -1.27 -14.89
N SER A 110 8.39 -0.83 -15.65
CA SER A 110 8.20 0.60 -15.96
C SER A 110 7.93 1.45 -14.72
N VAL A 111 7.27 0.89 -13.71
CA VAL A 111 7.04 1.54 -12.41
C VAL A 111 8.33 1.56 -11.60
N LEU A 112 9.07 0.46 -11.58
CA LEU A 112 10.37 0.37 -10.92
C LEU A 112 11.36 1.39 -11.47
N ILE A 113 11.46 1.57 -12.79
CA ILE A 113 12.32 2.58 -13.40
C ILE A 113 12.01 3.98 -12.85
N GLY A 114 10.73 4.36 -12.82
CA GLY A 114 10.33 5.66 -12.26
C GLY A 114 10.62 5.78 -10.77
N HIS A 115 10.48 4.69 -10.01
CA HIS A 115 10.84 4.66 -8.59
C HIS A 115 12.35 4.86 -8.39
N LEU A 116 13.18 4.21 -9.20
CA LEU A 116 14.64 4.36 -9.15
C LEU A 116 15.09 5.79 -9.47
N GLU A 117 14.40 6.47 -10.40
CA GLU A 117 14.62 7.90 -10.66
C GLU A 117 14.29 8.77 -9.43
N ALA A 118 13.14 8.53 -8.79
CA ALA A 118 12.75 9.24 -7.58
C ALA A 118 13.76 9.00 -6.44
N ARG A 119 14.17 7.74 -6.24
CA ARG A 119 15.22 7.36 -5.28
C ARG A 119 16.52 8.08 -5.56
N HIS A 120 16.99 8.10 -6.81
CA HIS A 120 18.22 8.78 -7.17
C HIS A 120 18.19 10.26 -6.77
N ARG A 121 17.06 10.95 -7.02
CA ARG A 121 16.86 12.34 -6.57
C ARG A 121 16.89 12.49 -5.05
N VAL A 122 16.29 11.56 -4.30
CA VAL A 122 16.39 11.53 -2.83
C VAL A 122 17.84 11.41 -2.38
N LEU A 123 18.62 10.50 -2.97
CA LEU A 123 20.03 10.32 -2.60
C LEU A 123 20.86 11.58 -2.91
N THR A 124 20.60 12.24 -4.03
CA THR A 124 21.24 13.52 -4.36
C THR A 124 20.92 14.60 -3.33
N LEU A 125 19.66 14.68 -2.87
CA LEU A 125 19.26 15.61 -1.80
C LEU A 125 19.91 15.28 -0.45
N LEU A 126 20.10 14.01 -0.11
CA LEU A 126 20.77 13.61 1.13
C LEU A 126 22.25 14.02 1.18
N VAL A 127 22.90 14.16 0.03
CA VAL A 127 24.32 14.52 -0.06
C VAL A 127 24.51 16.03 -0.26
N HIS A 128 23.68 16.66 -1.08
CA HIS A 128 23.89 18.04 -1.54
C HIS A 128 22.76 19.02 -1.17
N GLY A 129 21.69 18.54 -0.55
CA GLY A 129 20.48 19.33 -0.34
C GLY A 129 20.57 20.25 0.88
N PRO A 130 20.44 21.58 0.73
CA PRO A 130 20.42 22.51 1.87
C PRO A 130 19.17 22.36 2.74
N ALA A 131 18.12 21.70 2.21
CA ALA A 131 16.82 21.56 2.84
C ALA A 131 16.72 20.42 3.87
N ILE A 132 17.73 19.55 3.98
CA ILE A 132 17.73 18.40 4.90
C ILE A 132 18.82 18.62 5.96
N GLY A 133 18.42 18.72 7.23
CA GLY A 133 19.38 18.82 8.33
C GLY A 133 20.25 17.56 8.45
N ALA A 134 21.47 17.70 8.96
CA ALA A 134 22.41 16.58 9.08
C ALA A 134 21.84 15.39 9.88
N GLU A 135 21.09 15.67 10.97
CA GLU A 135 20.42 14.64 11.76
C GLU A 135 19.36 13.88 10.95
N GLU A 136 18.52 14.60 10.20
CA GLU A 136 17.52 13.99 9.32
C GLU A 136 18.17 13.16 8.21
N ALA A 137 19.28 13.63 7.64
CA ALA A 137 20.03 12.90 6.62
C ALA A 137 20.58 11.57 7.15
N VAL A 138 21.08 11.55 8.40
CA VAL A 138 21.53 10.32 9.07
C VAL A 138 20.37 9.34 9.26
N LEU A 139 19.22 9.82 9.77
CA LEU A 139 18.02 9.00 9.95
C LEU A 139 17.52 8.40 8.63
N LEU A 140 17.46 9.20 7.57
CA LEU A 140 17.05 8.76 6.23
C LEU A 140 18.04 7.76 5.62
N ASN A 141 19.35 7.92 5.85
CA ASN A 141 20.34 6.95 5.39
C ASN A 141 20.24 5.61 6.17
N HIS A 142 19.92 5.63 7.47
CA HIS A 142 19.62 4.41 8.21
C HIS A 142 18.37 3.71 7.67
N LEU A 143 17.31 4.47 7.39
CA LEU A 143 16.10 3.93 6.77
C LEU A 143 16.40 3.32 5.40
N ARG A 144 17.17 4.00 4.55
CA ARG A 144 17.61 3.50 3.24
C ARG A 144 18.29 2.15 3.36
N ARG A 145 19.35 2.05 4.18
CA ARG A 145 20.11 0.80 4.34
C ARG A 145 19.23 -0.34 4.87
N ARG A 146 18.29 -0.03 5.76
CA ARG A 146 17.31 -0.98 6.27
C ARG A 146 16.38 -1.46 5.15
N ALA A 147 15.81 -0.55 4.37
CA ALA A 147 14.96 -0.88 3.23
C ALA A 147 15.69 -1.75 2.19
N GLU A 148 16.96 -1.44 1.89
CA GLU A 148 17.79 -2.23 0.99
C GLU A 148 17.97 -3.67 1.50
N ARG A 149 18.41 -3.83 2.75
CA ARG A 149 18.64 -5.16 3.34
C ARG A 149 17.36 -6.00 3.40
N TRP A 150 16.22 -5.38 3.74
CA TRP A 150 14.93 -6.07 3.73
C TRP A 150 14.47 -6.41 2.31
N THR A 151 14.74 -5.56 1.32
CA THR A 151 14.47 -5.88 -0.08
C THR A 151 15.22 -7.13 -0.50
N ASP A 152 16.53 -7.22 -0.25
CA ASP A 152 17.31 -8.39 -0.64
C ASP A 152 16.85 -9.67 0.06
N MET A 153 16.48 -9.57 1.34
CA MET A 153 15.91 -10.70 2.09
C MET A 153 14.58 -11.17 1.49
N LEU A 154 13.69 -10.24 1.11
CA LEU A 154 12.40 -10.57 0.51
C LEU A 154 12.55 -11.13 -0.91
N ILE A 155 13.50 -10.61 -1.70
CA ILE A 155 13.88 -11.18 -2.99
C ILE A 155 14.50 -12.59 -2.80
N GLY A 156 15.20 -12.83 -1.70
CA GLY A 156 15.76 -14.15 -1.33
C GLY A 156 14.72 -15.27 -1.27
N TYR A 157 13.47 -14.97 -0.88
CA TYR A 157 12.35 -15.94 -0.91
C TYR A 157 11.98 -16.37 -2.34
N LEU A 158 12.24 -15.52 -3.34
CA LEU A 158 11.93 -15.79 -4.74
C LEU A 158 13.13 -16.38 -5.49
N LEU A 159 14.35 -15.93 -5.17
CA LEU A 159 15.60 -16.32 -5.84
C LEU A 159 15.87 -17.83 -5.83
N GLY A 160 15.46 -18.54 -4.79
CA GLY A 160 15.64 -19.99 -4.71
C GLY A 160 14.75 -20.77 -5.68
N LEU A 161 13.80 -20.09 -6.32
CA LEU A 161 12.76 -20.68 -7.17
C LEU A 161 12.76 -20.12 -8.59
N TYR A 162 13.20 -18.87 -8.79
CA TYR A 162 13.08 -18.13 -10.04
C TYR A 162 14.30 -17.24 -10.29
N ASP A 163 14.61 -16.95 -11.56
CA ASP A 163 15.65 -15.98 -11.92
C ASP A 163 15.13 -14.54 -11.79
N VAL A 164 15.29 -13.98 -10.59
CA VAL A 164 14.84 -12.62 -10.24
C VAL A 164 15.96 -11.79 -9.62
N SER A 165 17.22 -12.17 -9.87
CA SER A 165 18.39 -11.54 -9.26
C SER A 165 18.54 -10.06 -9.64
N GLU A 166 18.07 -9.66 -10.82
CA GLU A 166 18.08 -8.27 -11.29
C GLU A 166 17.26 -7.31 -10.40
N PHE A 167 16.31 -7.83 -9.60
CA PHE A 167 15.45 -7.02 -8.75
C PHE A 167 16.02 -6.80 -7.35
N ALA A 168 17.07 -7.52 -6.97
CA ALA A 168 17.81 -7.28 -5.73
C ALA A 168 18.54 -5.93 -5.77
N ILE A 169 18.77 -5.32 -4.60
CA ILE A 169 19.71 -4.21 -4.46
C ILE A 169 21.13 -4.75 -4.55
N ASP A 170 21.37 -5.87 -3.88
CA ASP A 170 22.63 -6.60 -3.85
C ASP A 170 22.33 -8.08 -4.11
N PRO A 171 22.56 -8.56 -5.35
CA PRO A 171 22.25 -9.93 -5.73
C PRO A 171 23.01 -10.98 -4.92
N ASP A 172 24.22 -10.67 -4.45
CA ASP A 172 25.02 -11.61 -3.65
C ASP A 172 24.40 -11.76 -2.27
N ARG A 173 24.09 -10.65 -1.60
CA ARG A 173 23.37 -10.67 -0.32
C ARG A 173 21.99 -11.34 -0.42
N ALA A 174 21.28 -11.15 -1.53
CA ALA A 174 19.99 -11.78 -1.74
C ALA A 174 20.12 -13.32 -1.92
N ARG A 175 21.21 -13.80 -2.53
CA ARG A 175 21.53 -15.23 -2.62
C ARG A 175 21.88 -15.81 -1.25
N ASP A 176 22.69 -15.13 -0.45
CA ASP A 176 22.99 -15.55 0.94
C ASP A 176 21.69 -15.74 1.75
N PHE A 177 20.76 -14.79 1.66
CA PHE A 177 19.45 -14.91 2.31
C PHE A 177 18.64 -16.10 1.76
N SER A 178 18.70 -16.36 0.45
CA SER A 178 17.98 -17.48 -0.15
C SER A 178 18.49 -18.84 0.35
N GLU A 179 19.81 -18.97 0.50
CA GLU A 179 20.44 -20.17 1.07
C GLU A 179 20.05 -20.38 2.53
N ASP A 180 20.11 -19.32 3.35
CA ASP A 180 19.70 -19.35 4.75
C ASP A 180 18.22 -19.73 4.92
N LEU A 181 17.33 -19.13 4.13
CA LEU A 181 15.90 -19.42 4.15
C LEU A 181 15.62 -20.86 3.73
N SER A 182 16.31 -21.34 2.69
CA SER A 182 16.22 -22.73 2.22
C SER A 182 16.67 -23.70 3.30
N TYR A 183 17.77 -23.40 4.00
CA TYR A 183 18.25 -24.21 5.12
C TYR A 183 17.25 -24.22 6.28
N GLN A 184 16.75 -23.05 6.71
CA GLN A 184 15.77 -22.94 7.79
C GLN A 184 14.45 -23.67 7.49
N SER A 185 13.98 -23.64 6.24
CA SER A 185 12.76 -24.33 5.82
C SER A 185 12.82 -25.86 6.01
N ARG A 186 14.03 -26.43 6.00
CA ARG A 186 14.28 -27.88 6.17
C ARG A 186 14.40 -28.29 7.65
N LEU A 187 14.56 -27.34 8.57
CA LEU A 187 14.68 -27.62 10.00
C LEU A 187 13.31 -27.89 10.64
N PRO A 188 13.25 -28.72 11.70
CA PRO A 188 12.03 -28.91 12.48
C PRO A 188 11.50 -27.56 13.01
N GLY A 189 10.29 -27.18 12.61
CA GLY A 189 9.69 -25.91 13.00
C GLY A 189 9.92 -24.73 12.05
N GLY A 190 10.59 -24.93 10.90
CA GLY A 190 10.82 -23.88 9.89
C GLY A 190 9.54 -23.16 9.41
N ARG A 191 8.39 -23.85 9.45
CA ARG A 191 7.05 -23.26 9.18
C ARG A 191 6.66 -22.11 10.14
N HIS A 192 7.29 -22.00 11.31
CA HIS A 192 7.03 -20.95 12.30
C HIS A 192 7.99 -19.74 12.17
N ALA A 193 8.90 -19.75 11.19
CA ALA A 193 9.81 -18.63 10.95
C ALA A 193 9.08 -17.39 10.41
N TRP A 194 7.99 -17.57 9.67
CA TRP A 194 7.27 -16.45 9.04
C TRP A 194 6.68 -15.43 10.05
N PRO A 195 5.94 -15.85 11.10
CA PRO A 195 5.48 -14.90 12.13
C PRO A 195 6.60 -14.08 12.78
N LEU A 196 7.80 -14.67 12.92
CA LEU A 196 8.97 -13.96 13.45
C LEU A 196 9.50 -12.93 12.45
N VAL A 197 9.53 -13.26 11.16
CA VAL A 197 9.90 -12.33 10.08
C VAL A 197 8.92 -11.16 10.02
N GLU A 198 7.62 -11.43 10.05
CA GLU A 198 6.57 -10.40 10.05
C GLU A 198 6.67 -9.49 11.27
N THR A 199 6.88 -10.06 12.46
CA THR A 199 7.08 -9.29 13.69
C THR A 199 8.34 -8.44 13.62
N SER A 200 9.43 -8.99 13.11
CA SER A 200 10.71 -8.29 12.95
C SER A 200 10.61 -7.16 11.93
N LEU A 201 9.86 -7.35 10.85
CA LEU A 201 9.58 -6.33 9.84
C LEU A 201 8.80 -5.16 10.44
N ARG A 202 7.73 -5.46 11.19
CA ARG A 202 6.95 -4.44 11.90
C ARG A 202 7.80 -3.68 12.91
N ALA A 203 8.65 -4.37 13.65
CA ALA A 203 9.58 -3.73 14.57
C ALA A 203 10.63 -2.88 13.83
N ALA A 204 11.03 -3.27 12.62
CA ALA A 204 12.02 -2.56 11.81
C ALA A 204 11.48 -1.26 11.17
N PHE A 205 10.19 -1.19 10.84
CA PHE A 205 9.58 -0.04 10.17
C PHE A 205 8.48 0.68 10.99
N GLY A 206 8.12 0.14 12.15
CA GLY A 206 7.16 0.77 13.07
C GLY A 206 7.73 2.04 13.71
N PRO A 207 8.88 1.96 14.41
CA PRO A 207 9.57 3.12 14.96
C PRO A 207 10.36 3.88 13.87
N GLY A 208 10.24 5.21 13.87
CA GLY A 208 11.14 6.10 13.13
C GLY A 208 10.63 6.63 11.78
N LEU A 209 9.50 6.15 11.29
CA LEU A 209 8.77 6.81 10.20
C LEU A 209 7.91 7.95 10.74
N SER A 210 7.81 9.03 9.97
CA SER A 210 6.86 10.11 10.18
C SER A 210 5.44 9.55 10.22
N PRO A 211 4.56 10.02 11.12
CA PRO A 211 3.15 9.59 11.15
C PRO A 211 2.35 10.05 9.92
N LEU A 212 2.86 11.02 9.17
CA LEU A 212 2.25 11.51 7.94
C LEU A 212 2.48 10.53 6.79
N SER A 213 1.43 10.26 6.02
CA SER A 213 1.49 9.52 4.76
C SER A 213 1.15 10.45 3.59
N PRO A 214 2.15 11.01 2.88
CA PRO A 214 1.95 12.04 1.86
C PRO A 214 1.02 11.60 0.72
N ASN A 215 1.03 10.31 0.37
CA ASN A 215 0.22 9.76 -0.70
C ASN A 215 -0.66 8.60 -0.20
N ALA A 216 -1.36 8.84 0.92
CA ALA A 216 -2.13 7.80 1.60
C ALA A 216 -3.20 7.12 0.74
N ASP A 217 -3.81 7.89 -0.17
CA ASP A 217 -4.80 7.46 -1.15
C ASP A 217 -4.18 6.57 -2.22
N LEU A 218 -3.04 6.98 -2.79
CA LEU A 218 -2.36 6.22 -3.84
C LEU A 218 -1.70 4.96 -3.29
N ASN A 219 -1.16 5.01 -2.07
CA ASN A 219 -0.66 3.82 -1.38
C ASN A 219 -1.78 2.78 -1.21
N ALA A 220 -2.99 3.20 -0.85
CA ALA A 220 -4.15 2.31 -0.73
C ALA A 220 -4.52 1.67 -2.09
N LYS A 221 -4.56 2.47 -3.17
CA LYS A 221 -4.84 1.97 -4.52
C LYS A 221 -3.79 0.99 -5.02
N ILE A 222 -2.50 1.29 -4.80
CA ILE A 222 -1.39 0.38 -5.14
C ILE A 222 -1.53 -0.93 -4.37
N ALA A 223 -1.80 -0.87 -3.06
CA ALA A 223 -1.97 -2.08 -2.27
C ALA A 223 -3.16 -2.92 -2.71
N GLY A 224 -4.32 -2.29 -2.91
CA GLY A 224 -5.53 -2.96 -3.40
C GLY A 224 -5.30 -3.62 -4.76
N SER A 225 -4.60 -2.94 -5.67
CA SER A 225 -4.28 -3.49 -7.00
C SER A 225 -3.37 -4.71 -6.93
N VAL A 226 -2.31 -4.69 -6.11
CA VAL A 226 -1.43 -5.86 -5.90
C VAL A 226 -2.20 -7.00 -5.25
N LEU A 227 -3.00 -6.74 -4.22
CA LEU A 227 -3.81 -7.75 -3.55
C LEU A 227 -4.83 -8.40 -4.48
N SER A 228 -5.46 -7.62 -5.37
CA SER A 228 -6.44 -8.13 -6.33
C SER A 228 -5.86 -9.15 -7.32
N CYS A 229 -4.53 -9.26 -7.40
CA CYS A 229 -3.86 -10.26 -8.22
C CYS A 229 -3.79 -11.63 -7.52
N PHE A 230 -3.88 -11.70 -6.19
CA PHE A 230 -3.84 -12.94 -5.43
C PHE A 230 -5.21 -13.64 -5.41
N GLN A 231 -5.22 -14.97 -5.47
CA GLN A 231 -6.44 -15.78 -5.43
C GLN A 231 -7.16 -15.65 -4.07
N PRO A 232 -8.50 -15.52 -4.03
CA PRO A 232 -9.28 -15.45 -2.80
C PRO A 232 -9.08 -16.64 -1.85
N GLU A 233 -8.68 -17.81 -2.36
CA GLU A 233 -8.46 -19.02 -1.59
C GLU A 233 -7.16 -19.01 -0.77
N LEU A 234 -6.28 -18.01 -1.00
CA LEU A 234 -5.14 -17.73 -0.13
C LEU A 234 -5.57 -17.03 1.18
N PHE A 235 -6.84 -16.64 1.27
CA PHE A 235 -7.47 -16.03 2.42
C PHE A 235 -8.34 -17.12 3.08
N ASP A 236 -8.28 -17.26 4.41
CA ASP A 236 -9.05 -18.30 5.09
C ASP A 236 -10.58 -18.08 4.94
N ALA A 237 -11.41 -19.01 5.46
CA ALA A 237 -12.87 -18.91 5.38
C ALA A 237 -13.47 -17.66 6.08
N THR A 238 -12.63 -16.83 6.72
CA THR A 238 -12.99 -15.50 7.27
C THR A 238 -12.42 -14.32 6.44
N GLY A 239 -11.78 -14.59 5.30
CA GLY A 239 -11.16 -13.61 4.42
C GLY A 239 -9.82 -13.07 4.94
N VAL A 240 -9.17 -13.78 5.87
CA VAL A 240 -7.98 -13.31 6.59
C VAL A 240 -6.75 -14.10 6.13
N LEU A 241 -5.78 -13.44 5.49
CA LEU A 241 -4.36 -13.75 5.75
C LEU A 241 -4.10 -13.29 7.18
N PRO A 242 -3.34 -14.01 8.04
CA PRO A 242 -3.29 -13.83 9.51
C PRO A 242 -2.76 -12.46 10.02
N SER A 243 -2.72 -11.43 9.19
CA SER A 243 -2.41 -10.06 9.56
C SER A 243 -3.69 -9.24 9.78
N ALA A 244 -3.78 -8.55 10.91
CA ALA A 244 -4.80 -7.55 11.25
C ALA A 244 -4.89 -6.34 10.25
N TRP A 245 -4.21 -6.44 9.12
CA TRP A 245 -4.03 -5.45 8.06
C TRP A 245 -5.11 -5.56 6.98
N LEU A 246 -5.56 -6.76 6.59
CA LEU A 246 -6.69 -6.93 5.66
C LEU A 246 -7.97 -6.31 6.23
N VAL A 247 -8.21 -6.48 7.53
CA VAL A 247 -9.34 -5.84 8.24
C VAL A 247 -9.31 -4.31 8.06
N ARG A 248 -8.13 -3.69 8.04
CA ARG A 248 -8.00 -2.23 7.85
C ARG A 248 -8.23 -1.79 6.41
N ILE A 249 -7.82 -2.59 5.43
CA ILE A 249 -8.05 -2.30 4.01
C ILE A 249 -9.53 -2.47 3.66
N THR A 250 -10.16 -3.55 4.13
CA THR A 250 -11.60 -3.76 3.97
C THR A 250 -12.38 -2.62 4.60
N ASN A 251 -12.03 -2.22 5.83
CA ASN A 251 -12.71 -1.09 6.49
C ASN A 251 -12.47 0.24 5.75
N ALA A 252 -11.24 0.55 5.31
CA ALA A 252 -10.97 1.78 4.56
C ALA A 252 -11.67 1.84 3.19
N THR A 253 -11.85 0.68 2.53
CA THR A 253 -12.58 0.58 1.25
C THR A 253 -14.08 0.71 1.48
N ASN A 254 -14.60 0.12 2.55
CA ASN A 254 -16.00 0.26 2.96
C ASN A 254 -16.33 1.70 3.40
N ASP A 255 -15.41 2.37 4.10
CA ASP A 255 -15.56 3.78 4.46
C ASP A 255 -15.59 4.67 3.21
N ALA A 256 -14.73 4.39 2.22
CA ALA A 256 -14.74 5.10 0.94
C ALA A 256 -16.04 4.85 0.14
N ALA A 257 -16.57 3.62 0.15
CA ALA A 257 -17.84 3.29 -0.48
C ALA A 257 -19.02 4.00 0.22
N GLY A 258 -19.05 4.02 1.55
CA GLY A 258 -20.08 4.71 2.33
C GLY A 258 -20.08 6.22 2.10
N MET A 259 -18.90 6.85 2.02
CA MET A 259 -18.79 8.29 1.70
C MET A 259 -19.26 8.62 0.27
N ILE A 260 -19.09 7.70 -0.69
CA ILE A 260 -19.60 7.86 -2.06
C ILE A 260 -21.12 7.72 -2.07
N ASP A 261 -21.69 6.75 -1.35
CA ASP A 261 -23.14 6.58 -1.23
C ASP A 261 -23.79 7.80 -0.57
N GLU A 262 -23.19 8.36 0.49
CA GLU A 262 -23.67 9.59 1.12
C GLU A 262 -23.66 10.80 0.16
N LEU A 263 -22.63 10.94 -0.67
CA LEU A 263 -22.57 12.00 -1.68
C LEU A 263 -23.60 11.80 -2.80
N LEU A 264 -23.83 10.55 -3.23
CA LEU A 264 -24.84 10.20 -4.22
C LEU A 264 -26.27 10.36 -3.69
N GLU A 265 -26.48 10.19 -2.38
CA GLU A 265 -27.76 10.48 -1.74
C GLU A 265 -28.00 11.97 -1.51
N ALA A 266 -26.95 12.74 -1.24
CA ALA A 266 -27.03 14.20 -1.09
C ALA A 266 -27.38 14.92 -2.41
N ASP A 267 -27.01 14.35 -3.56
CA ASP A 267 -27.36 14.87 -4.90
C ASP A 267 -28.76 14.47 -5.39
N ARG A 268 -29.53 13.68 -4.62
CA ARG A 268 -30.91 13.35 -4.99
C ARG A 268 -31.83 14.56 -4.74
N PRO A 269 -32.57 15.05 -5.75
CA PRO A 269 -33.53 16.12 -5.54
C PRO A 269 -34.61 15.67 -4.53
N PRO A 270 -35.09 16.58 -3.65
CA PRO A 270 -36.05 16.22 -2.62
C PRO A 270 -37.29 15.59 -3.26
N LYS A 271 -37.64 14.38 -2.80
CA LYS A 271 -38.87 13.70 -3.22
C LYS A 271 -40.07 14.62 -2.92
N HIS A 272 -40.66 15.18 -3.96
CA HIS A 272 -41.94 15.86 -3.87
C HIS A 272 -42.95 14.91 -3.24
N ARG A 273 -43.40 15.23 -2.02
CA ARG A 273 -44.55 14.54 -1.43
C ARG A 273 -45.77 14.83 -2.32
N PRO A 274 -46.48 13.81 -2.82
CA PRO A 274 -47.73 14.06 -3.52
C PRO A 274 -48.73 14.67 -2.54
N SER A 275 -49.25 15.84 -2.90
CA SER A 275 -50.38 16.50 -2.25
C SER A 275 -51.57 15.55 -2.21
N ALA A 276 -52.06 15.24 -1.01
CA ALA A 276 -53.25 14.42 -0.82
C ALA A 276 -54.47 15.08 -1.48
N PRO A 277 -55.36 14.30 -2.11
CA PRO A 277 -56.55 14.85 -2.75
C PRO A 277 -57.57 15.30 -1.70
N SER A 278 -58.05 16.51 -1.92
CA SER A 278 -59.16 17.17 -1.23
C SER A 278 -60.51 16.54 -1.55
N GLY A 279 -61.29 16.29 -0.48
CA GLY A 279 -62.75 16.11 -0.50
C GLY A 279 -63.20 14.89 0.32
N PHE A 280 -64.28 14.89 1.08
CA PHE A 280 -65.29 15.87 1.48
C PHE A 280 -66.17 15.19 2.58
N LEU A 281 -66.83 15.99 3.43
CA LEU A 281 -67.98 15.66 4.34
C LEU A 281 -67.63 15.07 5.73
N THR A 282 -67.65 15.85 6.82
CA THR A 282 -68.80 16.20 7.72
C THR A 282 -69.52 14.97 8.30
N SER A 283 -69.99 14.86 9.54
CA SER A 283 -69.96 15.58 10.82
C SER A 283 -70.94 14.80 11.71
N ALA A 284 -70.71 14.73 13.02
CA ALA A 284 -71.62 14.23 14.07
C ALA A 284 -71.84 12.70 14.12
N ASP A 285 -71.42 12.05 15.21
CA ASP A 285 -72.34 11.79 16.33
C ASP A 285 -71.61 11.13 17.53
N ARG A 286 -72.16 11.36 18.73
CA ARG A 286 -71.97 10.66 20.01
C ARG A 286 -70.79 10.97 20.93
N ARG A 287 -71.07 12.04 21.68
CA ARG A 287 -70.88 12.24 23.13
C ARG A 287 -70.85 10.97 24.00
N SER A 288 -69.89 11.01 24.93
CA SER A 288 -69.95 10.74 26.38
C SER A 288 -70.59 9.45 26.90
N ARG A 289 -69.85 8.71 27.72
CA ARG A 289 -70.34 8.27 29.03
C ARG A 289 -69.19 8.21 30.06
N PHE A 290 -69.46 8.90 31.16
CA PHE A 290 -68.68 9.01 32.39
C PHE A 290 -68.53 7.67 33.13
N GLY A 291 -67.47 7.61 33.94
CA GLY A 291 -67.40 6.93 35.23
C GLY A 291 -66.17 7.48 35.96
N PRO A 292 -66.30 7.93 37.22
CA PRO A 292 -66.13 6.97 38.30
C PRO A 292 -67.17 7.13 39.42
N ALA A 293 -67.30 6.06 40.20
CA ALA A 293 -67.96 6.06 41.50
C ALA A 293 -66.97 6.51 42.58
N GLU A 294 -67.54 7.16 43.59
CA GLU A 294 -66.98 7.68 44.86
C GLU A 294 -66.31 9.08 44.83
#